data_AF-A0A328NLA2-F1
#
_entry.id   AF-A0A328NLA2-F1
#
_cell.length_a   1.000
_cell.length_b   1.000
_cell.length_c   1.000
_cell.angle_alpha   90.00
_cell.angle_beta   90.00
_cell.angle_gamma   90.00
#
_symmetry.space_group_name_H-M   'P 1'
#
loop_
_entity.id
_entity.type
_entity.pdbx_description
1 polymer ?
#
loop_
_entity_poly.entity_id
_entity_poly.type
_entity_poly.pdbx_seq_one_letter_code
_entity_poly.pdbx_strand_id
1 'polypeptide(L)'
;MATMITTTERGKSVTETVVTALSSKEKGIWSKSLRIGLGAVMALGFAVGGANPAAAAPNVALGCQTTKANMTWTNGNTSNYSCSGTYYPASPNIYGRSFYAAGWSGKLIIGDGTAYRPFCDWQKIDLGGIRVREVVLYATKFCE
;
A
#
# COMPACT_ATOMS: atom_id res chain seq x y z
N MET A 1 32.51 -21.18 26.52
CA MET A 1 31.63 -22.33 26.80
C MET A 1 30.30 -21.74 27.27
N ALA A 2 29.12 -21.96 26.70
CA ALA A 2 28.66 -22.76 25.57
C ALA A 2 27.42 -22.06 24.97
N THR A 3 27.24 -22.24 23.67
CA THR A 3 26.04 -21.87 22.90
C THR A 3 24.87 -22.79 23.29
N MET A 4 23.64 -22.27 23.35
CA MET A 4 22.44 -23.10 23.17
C MET A 4 21.49 -22.43 22.17
N ILE A 5 21.23 -23.19 21.11
CA ILE A 5 20.22 -22.95 20.09
C ILE A 5 18.95 -23.67 20.58
N THR A 6 17.79 -23.04 20.44
CA THR A 6 16.53 -23.79 20.42
C THR A 6 15.76 -23.43 19.17
N THR A 7 15.64 -24.40 18.28
CA THR A 7 14.73 -24.42 17.13
C THR A 7 13.38 -24.91 17.63
N THR A 8 12.28 -24.20 17.30
CA THR A 8 10.93 -24.77 17.34
C THR A 8 10.22 -24.51 16.02
N GLU A 9 9.76 -25.61 15.46
CA GLU A 9 9.05 -25.79 14.20
C GLU A 9 7.60 -25.25 14.20
N ARG A 10 7.17 -24.80 13.01
CA ARG A 10 5.93 -25.19 12.33
C ARG A 10 4.57 -24.89 13.02
N GLY A 11 3.94 -23.83 12.54
CA GLY A 11 2.53 -23.82 12.13
C GLY A 11 1.45 -23.88 13.22
N LYS A 12 0.93 -22.70 13.62
CA LYS A 12 -0.50 -22.50 13.85
C LYS A 12 -0.85 -21.00 13.88
N SER A 13 -1.82 -20.64 13.06
CA SER A 13 -2.53 -19.36 13.07
C SER A 13 -3.11 -19.07 14.45
N VAL A 14 -2.89 -17.87 14.98
CA VAL A 14 -3.89 -17.17 15.82
C VAL A 14 -3.82 -15.68 15.52
N THR A 15 -4.90 -15.20 14.92
CA THR A 15 -5.25 -13.79 14.73
C THR A 15 -5.55 -13.17 16.10
N GLU A 16 -4.73 -12.22 16.56
CA GLU A 16 -5.09 -11.40 17.72
C GLU A 16 -5.70 -10.07 17.26
N THR A 17 -7.03 -10.05 17.28
CA THR A 17 -7.85 -8.84 17.14
C THR A 17 -7.84 -8.10 18.48
N VAL A 18 -7.07 -7.03 18.58
CA VAL A 18 -7.16 -6.12 19.73
C VAL A 18 -8.41 -5.25 19.57
N VAL A 19 -9.47 -5.63 20.28
CA VAL A 19 -10.68 -4.81 20.45
C VAL A 19 -10.45 -3.91 21.65
N THR A 20 -10.15 -2.63 21.43
CA THR A 20 -10.14 -1.62 22.50
C THR A 20 -11.57 -1.17 22.77
N ALA A 21 -12.17 -1.73 23.82
CA ALA A 21 -13.48 -1.32 24.31
C ALA A 21 -13.40 0.01 25.08
N LEU A 22 -14.31 0.93 24.73
CA LEU A 22 -14.54 2.23 25.37
C LEU A 22 -15.09 2.05 26.80
N SER A 23 -14.48 2.74 27.76
CA SER A 23 -14.96 2.81 29.14
C SER A 23 -15.72 4.11 29.40
N SER A 24 -17.05 3.95 29.48
CA SER A 24 -18.00 4.52 30.47
C SER A 24 -17.68 5.84 31.19
N LYS A 25 -18.60 6.82 31.03
CA LYS A 25 -19.14 7.56 32.17
C LYS A 25 -20.55 8.09 31.90
N GLU A 26 -21.49 7.60 32.71
CA GLU A 26 -22.89 8.01 32.83
C GLU A 26 -23.07 9.47 33.25
N LYS A 27 -24.19 10.08 32.86
CA LYS A 27 -25.16 10.71 33.80
C LYS A 27 -26.41 11.24 33.08
N GLY A 28 -27.55 10.62 33.41
CA GLY A 28 -28.88 11.19 33.62
C GLY A 28 -29.50 12.13 32.57
N ILE A 29 -30.73 11.82 32.15
CA ILE A 29 -31.96 12.51 32.63
C ILE A 29 -33.20 11.88 31.99
N TRP A 30 -34.24 11.88 32.80
CA TRP A 30 -35.55 11.25 32.74
C TRP A 30 -36.51 11.86 31.69
N SER A 31 -37.44 11.03 31.22
CA SER A 31 -38.88 11.36 31.04
C SER A 31 -39.35 12.26 29.87
N LYS A 32 -40.05 11.67 28.88
CA LYS A 32 -41.54 11.66 28.73
C LYS A 32 -41.97 11.56 27.25
N SER A 33 -42.84 10.60 26.99
CA SER A 33 -43.67 10.51 25.78
C SER A 33 -44.73 11.62 25.76
N LEU A 34 -44.91 12.34 24.65
CA LEU A 34 -46.24 12.83 24.23
C LEU A 34 -46.29 13.44 22.80
N ARG A 35 -47.33 13.02 22.07
CA ARG A 35 -48.07 13.70 20.99
C ARG A 35 -47.44 13.84 19.59
N ILE A 36 -47.77 12.82 18.78
CA ILE A 36 -48.53 12.90 17.51
C ILE A 36 -48.80 14.33 17.03
N GLY A 37 -48.01 14.78 16.05
CA GLY A 37 -48.36 15.85 15.12
C GLY A 37 -48.60 15.22 13.75
N LEU A 38 -49.85 15.19 13.32
CA LEU A 38 -50.30 14.72 12.02
C LEU A 38 -49.80 15.71 10.94
N GLY A 39 -48.79 15.31 10.17
CA GLY A 39 -48.19 16.15 9.13
C GLY A 39 -47.54 15.31 8.02
N ALA A 40 -48.33 15.09 6.97
CA ALA A 40 -47.95 14.77 5.58
C ALA A 40 -46.68 13.94 5.29
N VAL A 41 -46.92 12.70 4.84
CA VAL A 41 -46.38 12.03 3.64
C VAL A 41 -44.99 12.49 3.16
N MET A 42 -43.99 11.61 3.29
CA MET A 42 -43.14 11.13 2.18
C MET A 42 -42.46 9.83 2.60
N ALA A 43 -42.97 8.70 2.10
CA ALA A 43 -42.31 7.40 2.19
C ALA A 43 -41.11 7.40 1.23
N LEU A 44 -39.93 7.80 1.72
CA LEU A 44 -38.68 7.47 1.06
C LEU A 44 -38.28 6.08 1.56
N GLY A 45 -38.68 5.07 0.79
CA GLY A 45 -38.14 3.73 0.90
C GLY A 45 -36.64 3.79 0.63
N PHE A 46 -35.83 3.88 1.68
CA PHE A 46 -34.42 3.57 1.58
C PHE A 46 -34.31 2.06 1.40
N ALA A 47 -34.34 1.65 0.13
CA ALA A 47 -33.83 0.36 -0.26
C ALA A 47 -32.40 0.27 0.28
N VAL A 48 -32.21 -0.56 1.30
CA VAL A 48 -30.88 -0.99 1.74
C VAL A 48 -30.37 -1.92 0.65
N GLY A 49 -29.97 -1.32 -0.47
CA GLY A 49 -29.20 -1.99 -1.50
C GLY A 49 -27.87 -2.31 -0.87
N GLY A 50 -27.69 -3.57 -0.46
CA GLY A 50 -26.39 -4.11 -0.16
C GLY A 50 -25.51 -3.90 -1.38
N ALA A 51 -24.65 -2.89 -1.32
CA ALA A 51 -23.61 -2.70 -2.31
C ALA A 51 -22.70 -3.93 -2.18
N ASN A 52 -22.82 -4.87 -3.10
CA ASN A 52 -21.79 -5.86 -3.32
C ASN A 52 -20.46 -5.08 -3.44
N PRO A 53 -19.43 -5.36 -2.63
CA PRO A 53 -18.09 -4.83 -2.92
C PRO A 53 -17.78 -5.10 -4.40
N ALA A 54 -17.49 -4.02 -5.13
CA ALA A 54 -17.08 -4.10 -6.51
C ALA A 54 -15.97 -5.15 -6.60
N ALA A 55 -16.19 -6.19 -7.40
CA ALA A 55 -15.19 -7.21 -7.64
C ALA A 55 -13.91 -6.48 -8.08
N ALA A 56 -12.83 -6.61 -7.29
CA ALA A 56 -11.54 -6.06 -7.64
C ALA A 56 -11.20 -6.53 -9.06
N ALA A 57 -10.98 -5.59 -9.97
CA ALA A 57 -10.66 -5.93 -11.34
C ALA A 57 -9.47 -6.89 -11.34
N PRO A 58 -9.50 -7.98 -12.14
CA PRO A 58 -8.41 -8.93 -12.18
C PRO A 58 -7.12 -8.19 -12.51
N ASN A 59 -6.14 -8.33 -11.63
CA ASN A 59 -4.88 -7.64 -11.73
C ASN A 59 -4.15 -8.15 -12.98
N VAL A 60 -4.24 -7.43 -14.09
CA VAL A 60 -3.68 -7.86 -15.37
C VAL A 60 -2.18 -8.01 -15.20
N ALA A 61 -1.64 -9.18 -15.54
CA ALA A 61 -0.21 -9.44 -15.53
C ALA A 61 0.48 -8.50 -16.55
N LEU A 62 1.07 -7.42 -16.06
CA LEU A 62 1.88 -6.46 -16.77
C LEU A 62 3.19 -7.14 -17.21
N GLY A 63 3.24 -7.52 -18.48
CA GLY A 63 4.49 -7.82 -19.17
C GLY A 63 5.24 -6.52 -19.52
N CYS A 64 5.96 -6.49 -20.64
CA CYS A 64 6.58 -5.24 -21.10
C CYS A 64 5.53 -4.23 -21.60
N GLN A 65 5.72 -2.96 -21.27
CA GLN A 65 4.84 -1.85 -21.64
C GLN A 65 5.56 -0.76 -22.44
N THR A 66 4.79 0.10 -23.10
CA THR A 66 5.31 1.30 -23.78
C THR A 66 5.69 2.39 -22.79
N THR A 67 5.00 2.47 -21.65
CA THR A 67 5.30 3.37 -20.54
C THR A 67 6.52 2.88 -19.76
N LYS A 68 7.43 3.80 -19.44
CA LYS A 68 8.71 3.48 -18.80
C LYS A 68 8.82 4.16 -17.46
N ALA A 69 9.09 3.38 -16.42
CA ALA A 69 9.52 3.90 -15.14
C ALA A 69 10.95 4.45 -15.29
N ASN A 70 11.21 5.62 -14.71
CA ASN A 70 12.47 6.34 -14.91
C ASN A 70 13.15 6.58 -13.57
N MET A 71 14.43 6.23 -13.48
CA MET A 71 15.31 6.55 -12.35
C MET A 71 16.34 7.57 -12.80
N THR A 72 16.35 8.75 -12.18
CA THR A 72 17.42 9.72 -12.34
C THR A 72 18.44 9.54 -11.22
N TRP A 73 19.70 9.42 -11.59
CA TRP A 73 20.83 9.22 -10.70
C TRP A 73 21.49 10.55 -10.32
N THR A 74 22.22 10.59 -9.22
CA THR A 74 22.93 11.81 -8.77
C THR A 74 24.04 12.25 -9.73
N ASN A 75 24.57 11.34 -10.53
CA ASN A 75 25.54 11.64 -11.60
C ASN A 75 24.89 12.20 -12.89
N GLY A 76 23.57 12.43 -12.89
CA GLY A 76 22.84 12.98 -14.03
C GLY A 76 22.34 11.94 -15.04
N ASN A 77 22.78 10.68 -14.94
CA ASN A 77 22.29 9.62 -15.82
C ASN A 77 20.83 9.27 -15.51
N THR A 78 20.13 8.71 -16.50
CA THR A 78 18.77 8.19 -16.34
C THR A 78 18.70 6.75 -16.81
N SER A 79 18.08 5.89 -16.00
CA SER A 79 17.73 4.52 -16.38
C SER A 79 16.22 4.43 -16.61
N ASN A 80 15.82 3.76 -17.69
CA ASN A 80 14.42 3.56 -18.04
C ASN A 80 14.09 2.07 -18.00
N TYR A 81 12.95 1.73 -17.41
CA TYR A 81 12.52 0.34 -17.20
C TYR A 81 11.12 0.16 -17.78
N SER A 82 10.95 -0.83 -18.65
CA SER A 82 9.73 -1.03 -19.43
C SER A 82 9.08 -2.39 -19.23
N CYS A 83 9.59 -3.23 -18.33
CA CYS A 83 9.03 -4.55 -18.06
C CYS A 83 8.94 -4.78 -16.56
N SER A 84 8.06 -5.70 -16.15
CA SER A 84 8.08 -6.21 -14.79
C SER A 84 9.39 -6.95 -14.54
N GLY A 85 9.93 -6.82 -13.34
CA GLY A 85 11.14 -7.52 -12.93
C GLY A 85 11.95 -6.75 -11.89
N THR A 86 13.07 -7.34 -11.51
CA THR A 86 14.05 -6.73 -10.62
C THR A 86 15.22 -6.21 -11.44
N TYR A 87 15.55 -4.94 -11.24
CA TYR A 87 16.62 -4.24 -11.94
C TYR A 87 17.69 -3.81 -10.94
N TYR A 88 18.94 -4.10 -11.30
CA TYR A 88 20.11 -3.69 -10.54
C TYR A 88 20.76 -2.48 -11.22
N PRO A 89 21.19 -1.48 -10.44
CA PRO A 89 21.99 -0.39 -10.98
C PRO A 89 23.30 -0.91 -11.55
N ALA A 90 23.83 -0.21 -12.56
CA ALA A 90 25.08 -0.59 -13.22
C ALA A 90 26.32 -0.55 -12.30
N SER A 91 26.25 0.14 -11.16
CA SER A 91 27.31 0.21 -10.17
C SER A 91 26.74 0.05 -8.76
N PRO A 92 27.40 -0.71 -7.88
CA PRO A 92 26.95 -0.91 -6.51
C PRO A 92 26.95 0.36 -5.66
N ASN A 93 27.68 1.40 -6.08
CA ASN A 93 27.85 2.67 -5.37
C ASN A 93 27.24 3.86 -6.14
N ILE A 94 26.06 3.67 -6.72
CA ILE A 94 25.29 4.75 -7.35
C ILE A 94 24.12 5.18 -6.44
N TYR A 95 23.84 6.48 -6.46
CA TYR A 95 22.84 7.09 -5.62
C TYR A 95 21.69 7.62 -6.48
N GLY A 96 20.47 7.28 -6.09
CA GLY A 96 19.25 7.74 -6.75
C GLY A 96 18.96 9.18 -6.36
N ARG A 97 18.67 10.03 -7.34
CA ARG A 97 18.17 11.38 -7.11
C ARG A 97 16.66 11.37 -7.05
N SER A 98 16.00 10.80 -8.06
CA SER A 98 14.55 10.71 -8.11
C SER A 98 14.09 9.52 -8.92
N PHE A 99 12.87 9.07 -8.65
CA PHE A 99 12.21 8.00 -9.37
C PHE A 99 10.81 8.41 -9.78
N TYR A 100 10.41 8.06 -11.01
CA TYR A 100 9.07 8.27 -11.52
C TYR A 100 8.51 6.94 -12.04
N ALA A 101 7.40 6.50 -11.46
CA ALA A 101 6.86 5.17 -11.71
C ALA A 101 6.16 5.05 -13.08
N ALA A 102 5.53 6.11 -13.57
CA ALA A 102 5.05 6.25 -14.95
C ALA A 102 4.34 5.01 -15.54
N GLY A 103 3.21 4.61 -14.98
CA GLY A 103 2.48 3.40 -15.40
C GLY A 103 2.77 2.16 -14.55
N TRP A 104 3.70 2.23 -13.60
CA TRP A 104 4.15 1.07 -12.82
C TRP A 104 3.90 1.20 -11.32
N SER A 105 3.81 0.05 -10.65
CA SER A 105 3.86 -0.03 -9.19
C SER A 105 4.91 -1.04 -8.76
N GLY A 106 5.47 -0.86 -7.56
CA GLY A 106 6.53 -1.74 -7.08
C GLY A 106 7.21 -1.24 -5.82
N LYS A 107 8.51 -1.53 -5.70
CA LYS A 107 9.33 -1.07 -4.59
C LYS A 107 10.76 -0.76 -5.02
N LEU A 108 11.36 0.20 -4.34
CA LEU A 108 12.79 0.49 -4.40
C LEU A 108 13.45 -0.13 -3.17
N ILE A 109 14.50 -0.92 -3.37
CA ILE A 109 15.37 -1.37 -2.29
C ILE A 109 16.52 -0.37 -2.16
N ILE A 110 16.67 0.23 -0.98
CA ILE A 110 17.54 1.38 -0.75
C ILE A 110 18.55 1.12 0.38
N GLY A 111 19.60 1.94 0.42
CA GLY A 111 20.69 1.84 1.38
C GLY A 111 21.50 0.56 1.23
N ASP A 112 21.60 -0.21 2.32
CA ASP A 112 22.32 -1.47 2.40
C ASP A 112 21.47 -2.69 1.97
N GLY A 113 20.21 -2.49 1.61
CA GLY A 113 19.28 -3.54 1.20
C GLY A 113 18.22 -3.88 2.24
N THR A 114 18.30 -3.30 3.43
CA THR A 114 17.34 -3.56 4.51
C THR A 114 16.10 -2.67 4.43
N ALA A 115 16.26 -1.47 3.88
CA ALA A 115 15.18 -0.51 3.70
C ALA A 115 14.56 -0.63 2.31
N TYR A 116 13.24 -0.48 2.26
CA TYR A 116 12.52 -0.39 1.00
C TYR A 116 11.50 0.75 1.00
N ARG A 117 11.21 1.27 -0.18
CA ARG A 117 10.21 2.31 -0.40
C ARG A 117 9.21 1.82 -1.47
N PRO A 118 7.96 1.49 -1.09
CA PRO A 118 6.95 1.12 -2.06
C PRO A 118 6.55 2.32 -2.91
N PHE A 119 6.07 2.07 -4.11
CA PHE A 119 5.53 3.09 -4.99
C PHE A 119 4.32 2.61 -5.79
N CYS A 120 3.43 3.55 -6.06
CA CYS A 120 2.21 3.37 -6.85
C CYS A 120 2.36 3.96 -8.25
N ASP A 121 1.35 3.73 -9.09
CA ASP A 121 1.30 4.29 -10.43
C ASP A 121 1.43 5.83 -10.40
N TRP A 122 2.12 6.36 -11.41
CA TRP A 122 2.37 7.79 -11.61
C TRP A 122 3.06 8.51 -10.45
N GLN A 123 3.53 7.79 -9.44
CA GLN A 123 4.17 8.38 -8.30
C GLN A 123 5.56 8.90 -8.66
N LYS A 124 5.85 10.12 -8.19
CA LYS A 124 7.20 10.69 -8.18
C LYS A 124 7.76 10.59 -6.77
N ILE A 125 8.97 10.09 -6.67
CA ILE A 125 9.68 9.89 -5.42
C ILE A 125 10.99 10.67 -5.50
N ASP A 126 11.17 11.60 -4.56
CA ASP A 126 12.47 12.19 -4.30
C ASP A 126 13.26 11.26 -3.38
N LEU A 127 14.46 10.88 -3.84
CA LEU A 127 15.39 10.02 -3.13
C LEU A 127 16.52 10.82 -2.47
N GLY A 128 16.70 12.10 -2.82
CA GLY A 128 17.66 12.97 -2.15
C GLY A 128 19.11 12.51 -2.16
N GLY A 129 19.49 11.59 -3.06
CA GLY A 129 20.83 11.01 -3.09
C GLY A 129 21.01 9.77 -2.22
N ILE A 130 19.94 9.03 -1.92
CA ILE A 130 20.04 7.73 -1.24
C ILE A 130 20.53 6.65 -2.22
N ARG A 131 21.36 5.72 -1.73
CA ARG A 131 21.82 4.56 -2.50
C ARG A 131 20.64 3.68 -2.88
N VAL A 132 20.49 3.33 -4.15
CA VAL A 132 19.49 2.37 -4.61
C VAL A 132 20.22 1.08 -4.97
N ARG A 133 19.75 -0.05 -4.44
CA ARG A 133 20.27 -1.37 -4.76
C ARG A 133 19.45 -2.09 -5.80
N GLU A 134 18.13 -1.95 -5.72
CA GLU A 134 17.22 -2.64 -6.63
C GLU A 134 16.02 -1.76 -6.92
N VAL A 135 15.53 -1.85 -8.16
CA VAL A 135 14.22 -1.35 -8.56
C VAL A 135 13.39 -2.57 -8.94
N VAL A 136 12.30 -2.80 -8.21
CA VAL A 136 11.39 -3.92 -8.49
C VAL A 136 10.11 -3.36 -9.06
N LEU A 137 9.80 -3.73 -10.30
CA LEU A 137 8.55 -3.43 -10.98
C LEU A 137 7.67 -4.67 -10.95
N TYR A 138 6.49 -4.56 -10.36
CA TYR A 138 5.59 -5.70 -10.29
C TYR A 138 4.84 -5.91 -11.60
N ALA A 139 4.55 -7.17 -11.89
CA ALA A 139 3.68 -7.55 -12.99
C ALA A 139 2.21 -7.22 -12.70
N THR A 140 1.88 -6.50 -11.64
CA THR A 140 0.50 -6.21 -11.25
C THR A 140 0.43 -4.87 -10.56
N LYS A 141 -0.62 -4.08 -10.81
CA LYS A 141 -0.85 -2.80 -10.13
C LYS A 141 -1.54 -3.04 -8.79
N PHE A 142 -1.03 -2.45 -7.72
CA PHE A 142 -1.62 -2.61 -6.38
C PHE A 142 -2.10 -1.29 -5.75
N CYS A 143 -1.92 -0.16 -6.45
CA CYS A 143 -2.59 1.10 -6.12
C CYS A 143 -2.97 1.83 -7.41
N GLU A 144 -4.20 2.33 -7.44
CA GLU A 144 -4.82 3.10 -8.54
C GLU A 144 -4.80 4.60 -8.27
#